data_AF-L7M808-F1
#
_entry.id   AF-L7M808-F1
#
_cell.length_a   1.000
_cell.length_b   1.000
_cell.length_c   1.000
_cell.angle_alpha   90.00
_cell.angle_beta   90.00
_cell.angle_gamma   90.00
#
_symmetry.space_group_name_H-M   'P 1'
#
loop_
_entity.id
_entity.type
_entity.pdbx_description
1 polymer ?
#
loop_
_entity_poly.entity_id
_entity_poly.type
_entity_poly.pdbx_seq_one_letter_code
_entity_poly.pdbx_strand_id
1 'polypeptide(L)'
;MNYNALLWLYMKLESMMMSTHHWIMSVLFQDLRSHKYVASFSASFMIVGILVLLVSLALVWTPSVWNLKRPQQTASKLELTPYKSTEIADQQNMRTLPNFLPDSNDLEVTEEEIVDVYNHLPTRKRKDENDRHDVEALTSLRAAMHMVALGKYEKALKLFQHALILSPSHPDILTEYGQFLENHQQDFIKADHMYSRALVAKPDHSQALVNRQRTLPVVEKLDEKQLTRIDKKRLFLIQIPEGDPSLKRMKKEAYFQHIHHTVAIEGNTMTLAQTRMVVETRTAVPGKSIMEHNEILGLDAALKFVNNTLVNKALLTVSDILAMHRRILGHVDPVDAGTFRRTQVFVGEHTPPKASLVPDLMEDFVDWLNSEEALRLHPVKYAALAHYKLVFIHPFVDGNGRTARLLMNLLLMRVGYPPVIVRKQDRALYYEYLQLGNEGDVRPFVRFIAECTERTLDVYLYATEYAKHQRALTSQDSNEGEVAFVS
;
A
#
# COMPACT_ATOMS: atom_id res chain seq x y z
N MET A 1 48.24 -23.11 10.35
CA MET A 1 47.90 -24.32 9.53
C MET A 1 47.35 -23.85 8.20
N ASN A 2 47.43 -24.68 7.14
CA ASN A 2 46.95 -24.27 5.81
C ASN A 2 45.41 -24.35 5.73
N TYR A 3 44.75 -23.28 5.26
CA TYR A 3 43.29 -23.15 5.20
C TYR A 3 42.63 -24.32 4.45
N ASN A 4 43.20 -24.70 3.30
CA ASN A 4 42.67 -25.79 2.47
C ASN A 4 42.70 -27.15 3.19
N ALA A 5 43.62 -27.37 4.14
CA ALA A 5 43.68 -28.60 4.92
C ALA A 5 42.59 -28.65 6.01
N LEU A 6 42.24 -27.50 6.61
CA LEU A 6 41.12 -27.39 7.54
C LEU A 6 39.77 -27.57 6.83
N LEU A 7 39.60 -26.95 5.66
CA LEU A 7 38.38 -27.09 4.84
C LEU A 7 38.19 -28.52 4.33
N TRP A 8 39.27 -29.17 3.88
CA TRP A 8 39.25 -30.58 3.47
C TRP A 8 38.91 -31.51 4.64
N LEU A 9 39.46 -31.26 5.83
CA LEU A 9 39.14 -32.04 7.03
C LEU A 9 37.67 -31.86 7.44
N TYR A 10 37.14 -30.63 7.38
CA TYR A 10 35.74 -30.33 7.66
C TYR A 10 34.78 -31.10 6.75
N MET A 11 34.92 -30.96 5.42
CA MET A 11 34.05 -31.66 4.47
C MET A 11 34.16 -33.19 4.58
N LYS A 12 35.33 -33.72 4.96
CA LYS A 12 35.54 -35.15 5.13
C LYS A 12 34.94 -35.69 6.43
N LEU A 13 34.90 -34.90 7.50
CA LEU A 13 34.16 -35.20 8.72
C LEU A 13 32.64 -35.16 8.46
N GLU A 14 32.15 -34.15 7.76
CA GLU A 14 30.73 -33.99 7.41
C GLU A 14 30.22 -35.16 6.54
N SER A 15 30.99 -35.54 5.51
CA SER A 15 30.70 -36.72 4.69
C SER A 15 30.66 -38.02 5.50
N MET A 16 31.59 -38.20 6.46
CA MET A 16 31.60 -39.37 7.35
C MET A 16 30.42 -39.36 8.34
N MET A 17 29.95 -38.17 8.73
CA MET A 17 28.78 -38.04 9.60
C MET A 17 27.48 -38.39 8.86
N MET A 18 27.35 -38.06 7.57
CA MET A 18 26.19 -38.48 6.77
C MET A 18 26.19 -39.99 6.47
N SER A 19 27.33 -40.59 6.15
CA SER A 19 27.40 -42.04 5.87
C SER A 19 27.06 -42.89 7.10
N THR A 20 27.52 -42.48 8.28
CA THR A 20 27.16 -43.13 9.54
C THR A 20 25.68 -42.94 9.89
N HIS A 21 25.09 -41.77 9.64
CA HIS A 21 23.65 -41.55 9.85
C HIS A 21 22.78 -42.50 9.01
N HIS A 22 23.15 -42.72 7.74
CA HIS A 22 22.40 -43.60 6.84
C HIS A 22 22.47 -45.08 7.28
N TRP A 23 23.64 -45.53 7.73
CA TRP A 23 23.82 -46.88 8.29
C TRP A 23 23.04 -47.05 9.61
N ILE A 24 23.12 -46.08 10.52
CA ILE A 24 22.39 -46.11 11.81
C ILE A 24 20.87 -46.23 11.60
N MET A 25 20.30 -45.46 10.65
CA MET A 25 18.88 -45.54 10.33
C MET A 25 18.46 -46.91 9.77
N SER A 26 19.33 -47.60 8.99
CA SER A 26 19.03 -48.95 8.50
C SER A 26 19.03 -50.02 9.61
N VAL A 27 19.85 -49.85 10.65
CA VAL A 27 19.96 -50.81 11.77
C VAL A 27 18.82 -50.60 12.78
N LEU A 28 18.48 -49.34 13.10
CA LEU A 28 17.43 -49.02 14.08
C LEU A 28 16.02 -49.47 13.67
N PHE A 29 15.78 -49.73 12.37
CA PHE A 29 14.51 -50.24 11.87
C PHE A 29 14.33 -51.76 12.00
N GLN A 30 15.34 -52.53 12.44
CA GLN A 30 15.28 -54.00 12.49
C GLN A 30 15.13 -54.61 13.91
N ASP A 31 15.55 -53.94 14.99
CA ASP A 31 15.24 -54.35 16.37
C ASP A 31 15.14 -53.15 17.32
N LEU A 32 14.00 -53.02 17.98
CA LEU A 32 13.61 -51.92 18.87
C LEU A 32 13.78 -52.24 20.36
N ARG A 33 14.37 -53.39 20.74
CA ARG A 33 14.40 -53.87 22.15
C ARG A 33 15.77 -54.21 22.75
N SER A 34 16.89 -53.78 22.16
CA SER A 34 18.24 -54.05 22.70
C SER A 34 18.88 -52.86 23.46
N HIS A 35 18.63 -52.78 24.77
CA HIS A 35 19.16 -51.72 25.67
C HIS A 35 20.71 -51.60 25.73
N LYS A 36 21.48 -52.54 25.17
CA LYS A 36 22.95 -52.56 25.24
C LYS A 36 23.65 -51.48 24.41
N TYR A 37 23.00 -50.90 23.40
CA TYR A 37 23.64 -49.92 22.52
C TYR A 37 23.54 -48.46 23.01
N VAL A 38 22.51 -48.12 23.79
CA VAL A 38 22.18 -46.73 24.19
C VAL A 38 23.33 -46.06 24.96
N ALA A 39 23.98 -46.79 25.86
CA ALA A 39 25.04 -46.25 26.72
C ALA A 39 26.33 -45.90 25.97
N SER A 40 26.65 -46.59 24.88
CA SER A 40 27.83 -46.29 24.06
C SER A 40 27.56 -45.14 23.08
N PHE A 41 26.31 -44.99 22.64
CA PHE A 41 25.87 -43.97 21.69
C PHE A 41 25.95 -42.54 22.25
N SER A 42 25.56 -42.34 23.52
CA SER A 42 25.57 -41.01 24.16
C SER A 42 26.99 -40.46 24.34
N ALA A 43 27.96 -41.31 24.72
CA ALA A 43 29.36 -40.93 24.86
C ALA A 43 29.96 -40.45 23.52
N SER A 44 29.70 -41.16 22.42
CA SER A 44 30.18 -40.79 21.09
C SER A 44 29.63 -39.44 20.62
N PHE A 45 28.32 -39.19 20.80
CA PHE A 45 27.71 -37.90 20.46
C PHE A 45 28.26 -36.74 21.30
N MET A 46 28.51 -36.96 22.60
CA MET A 46 29.05 -35.92 23.48
C MET A 46 30.48 -35.51 23.07
N ILE A 47 31.32 -36.46 22.69
CA ILE A 47 32.69 -36.20 22.20
C ILE A 47 32.69 -35.39 20.90
N VAL A 48 31.81 -35.72 19.94
CA VAL A 48 31.67 -34.96 18.68
C VAL A 48 31.15 -33.55 18.95
N GLY A 49 30.16 -33.38 19.84
CA GLY A 49 29.64 -32.07 20.22
C GLY A 49 30.72 -31.17 20.84
N ILE A 50 31.55 -31.70 21.74
CA ILE A 50 32.68 -30.97 22.35
C ILE A 50 33.71 -30.56 21.28
N LEU A 51 34.03 -31.43 20.33
CA LEU A 51 34.96 -31.13 19.23
C LEU A 51 34.47 -29.99 18.34
N VAL A 52 33.19 -29.97 17.97
CA VAL A 52 32.59 -28.87 17.19
C VAL A 52 32.66 -27.55 17.98
N LEU A 53 32.32 -27.58 19.27
CA LEU A 53 32.34 -26.40 20.14
C LEU A 53 33.76 -25.81 20.29
N LEU A 54 34.78 -26.66 20.42
CA LEU A 54 36.19 -26.25 20.47
C LEU A 54 36.66 -25.62 19.15
N VAL A 55 36.27 -26.16 17.99
CA VAL A 55 36.58 -25.57 16.68
C VAL A 55 35.88 -24.22 16.51
N SER A 56 34.62 -24.09 16.95
CA SER A 56 33.89 -22.80 16.94
C SER A 56 34.56 -21.75 17.82
N LEU A 57 34.98 -22.12 19.04
CA LEU A 57 35.72 -21.23 19.95
C LEU A 57 37.06 -20.78 19.34
N ALA A 58 37.79 -21.68 18.69
CA ALA A 58 39.06 -21.37 18.04
C ALA A 58 38.91 -20.34 16.90
N LEU A 59 37.81 -20.38 16.14
CA LEU A 59 37.52 -19.42 15.06
C LEU A 59 37.14 -18.03 15.58
N VAL A 60 36.55 -17.93 16.77
CA VAL A 60 36.19 -16.64 17.40
C VAL A 60 37.41 -15.92 18.00
N TRP A 61 38.47 -16.66 18.35
CA TRP A 61 39.63 -16.13 19.11
C TRP A 61 40.91 -15.87 18.30
N THR A 62 40.84 -15.79 16.97
CA THR A 62 41.99 -15.38 16.11
C THR A 62 41.83 -13.94 15.57
N PRO A 63 42.47 -12.91 16.17
CA PRO A 63 42.23 -11.50 15.79
C PRO A 63 42.84 -11.06 14.45
N SER A 64 43.57 -11.93 13.76
CA SER A 64 44.43 -11.60 12.61
C SER A 64 43.74 -11.67 11.23
N VAL A 65 42.44 -11.96 11.17
CA VAL A 65 41.71 -12.19 9.90
C VAL A 65 41.06 -10.92 9.34
N TRP A 66 40.80 -9.91 10.16
CA TRP A 66 40.06 -8.69 9.79
C TRP A 66 40.95 -7.55 9.25
N ASN A 67 41.85 -7.84 8.30
CA ASN A 67 42.74 -6.83 7.73
C ASN A 67 43.06 -7.05 6.24
N LEU A 68 42.12 -6.67 5.36
CA LEU A 68 42.40 -6.37 3.95
C LEU A 68 41.94 -4.95 3.58
N LYS A 69 42.65 -4.34 2.63
CA LYS A 69 42.65 -2.90 2.35
C LYS A 69 41.39 -2.41 1.60
N ARG A 70 40.92 -1.22 1.96
CA ARG A 70 40.05 -0.39 1.10
C ARG A 70 40.85 0.23 -0.05
N PRO A 71 40.29 0.39 -1.26
CA PRO A 71 40.79 1.32 -2.26
C PRO A 71 40.35 2.77 -1.98
N GLN A 72 41.29 3.71 -2.13
CA GLN A 72 41.07 5.09 -2.57
C GLN A 72 41.49 5.15 -4.06
N GLN A 73 41.06 6.05 -4.95
CA GLN A 73 40.33 7.34 -4.92
C GLN A 73 39.35 7.32 -6.14
N THR A 74 38.49 8.29 -6.47
CA THR A 74 38.68 9.75 -6.64
C THR A 74 37.38 10.53 -6.40
N ALA A 75 37.48 11.82 -6.09
CA ALA A 75 36.32 12.71 -5.88
C ALA A 75 36.14 13.74 -7.01
N SER A 76 34.89 14.06 -7.34
CA SER A 76 34.48 15.29 -8.02
C SER A 76 33.26 15.86 -7.30
N LYS A 77 33.28 17.15 -6.97
CA LYS A 77 32.17 17.80 -6.25
C LYS A 77 30.98 18.04 -7.17
N LEU A 78 29.77 17.74 -6.66
CA LEU A 78 28.59 18.55 -6.93
C LEU A 78 27.73 18.59 -5.66
N GLU A 79 27.45 19.79 -5.16
CA GLU A 79 26.73 20.00 -3.90
C GLU A 79 25.26 20.33 -4.17
N LEU A 80 24.36 19.38 -3.91
CA LEU A 80 22.94 19.63 -3.63
C LEU A 80 22.52 18.75 -2.45
N THR A 81 21.79 19.31 -1.49
CA THR A 81 21.63 18.72 -0.15
C THR A 81 20.53 17.64 -0.10
N PRO A 82 20.82 16.41 0.36
CA PRO A 82 19.78 15.43 0.65
C PRO A 82 18.99 15.77 1.92
N TYR A 83 17.75 15.29 1.99
CA TYR A 83 16.89 15.36 3.17
C TYR A 83 17.60 14.75 4.39
N LYS A 84 17.78 15.54 5.46
CA LYS A 84 18.39 15.05 6.70
C LYS A 84 17.46 14.06 7.40
N SER A 85 17.82 12.78 7.34
CA SER A 85 17.47 11.85 8.41
C SER A 85 18.00 12.39 9.73
N THR A 86 17.12 12.79 10.64
CA THR A 86 17.49 13.09 12.03
C THR A 86 18.12 11.86 12.67
N GLU A 87 19.22 12.06 13.39
CA GLU A 87 20.01 10.98 13.99
C GLU A 87 19.17 10.19 15.00
N ILE A 88 19.00 8.88 14.73
CA ILE A 88 18.53 7.90 15.70
C ILE A 88 19.56 6.77 15.71
N ALA A 89 20.59 6.98 16.51
CA ALA A 89 21.56 5.95 16.90
C ALA A 89 21.55 5.85 18.43
N ASP A 90 21.54 4.62 18.94
CA ASP A 90 21.72 4.23 20.34
C ASP A 90 20.95 5.01 21.42
N GLN A 91 19.77 4.48 21.80
CA GLN A 91 19.69 3.73 23.06
C GLN A 91 18.42 2.89 23.21
N GLN A 92 18.55 1.83 24.01
CA GLN A 92 17.61 0.74 24.26
C GLN A 92 16.15 1.16 24.55
N ASN A 93 15.30 1.20 23.52
CA ASN A 93 13.85 0.95 23.62
C ASN A 93 13.18 0.89 22.23
N MET A 94 13.12 -0.31 21.62
CA MET A 94 12.22 -0.54 20.49
C MET A 94 10.78 -0.58 21.01
N ARG A 95 10.12 0.60 21.03
CA ARG A 95 8.65 0.65 21.13
C ARG A 95 8.09 -0.09 19.92
N THR A 96 7.37 -1.19 20.18
CA THR A 96 6.63 -1.94 19.16
C THR A 96 5.71 -0.98 18.39
N LEU A 97 5.73 -1.02 17.06
CA LEU A 97 4.85 -0.19 16.26
C LEU A 97 3.38 -0.48 16.62
N PRO A 98 2.52 0.56 16.72
CA PRO A 98 1.12 0.37 17.06
C PRO A 98 0.39 -0.50 16.02
N ASN A 99 -0.36 -1.51 16.48
CA ASN A 99 -1.09 -2.41 15.58
C ASN A 99 -2.45 -1.81 15.22
N PHE A 100 -2.59 -1.29 14.01
CA PHE A 100 -3.78 -0.55 13.61
C PHE A 100 -5.01 -1.38 13.21
N LEU A 101 -4.93 -2.72 13.27
CA LEU A 101 -6.10 -3.61 13.14
C LEU A 101 -6.50 -4.13 14.55
N PRO A 102 -7.80 -4.33 14.83
CA PRO A 102 -8.29 -4.83 16.12
C PRO A 102 -7.97 -6.32 16.33
N ASP A 103 -8.01 -6.77 17.58
CA ASP A 103 -7.88 -8.18 17.94
C ASP A 103 -9.21 -8.93 17.78
N SER A 104 -9.17 -10.26 17.70
CA SER A 104 -10.34 -11.09 17.37
C SER A 104 -11.53 -10.95 18.33
N ASN A 105 -11.26 -10.59 19.58
CA ASN A 105 -12.25 -10.61 20.67
C ASN A 105 -12.98 -9.27 20.83
N ASP A 106 -12.58 -8.22 20.10
CA ASP A 106 -13.23 -6.91 20.17
C ASP A 106 -14.57 -6.88 19.39
N LEU A 107 -14.98 -7.96 18.72
CA LEU A 107 -15.85 -7.96 17.53
C LEU A 107 -17.32 -8.43 17.72
N GLU A 108 -18.00 -8.11 18.84
CA GLU A 108 -19.40 -8.52 19.05
C GLU A 108 -20.33 -7.36 19.51
N VAL A 109 -21.66 -7.51 19.29
CA VAL A 109 -22.81 -6.72 19.85
C VAL A 109 -23.02 -5.27 19.31
N THR A 110 -24.19 -4.76 18.85
CA THR A 110 -25.59 -5.27 18.58
C THR A 110 -26.34 -4.37 17.54
N GLU A 111 -27.68 -4.47 17.45
CA GLU A 111 -28.70 -3.77 16.62
C GLU A 111 -28.77 -2.22 16.81
N GLU A 112 -29.44 -1.36 16.00
CA GLU A 112 -30.79 -1.47 15.37
C GLU A 112 -31.03 -0.48 14.15
N GLU A 113 -31.70 -0.98 13.08
CA GLU A 113 -32.56 -0.36 11.99
C GLU A 113 -32.22 0.82 10.98
N ILE A 114 -33.08 0.92 9.92
CA ILE A 114 -33.31 1.95 8.84
C ILE A 114 -32.25 2.01 7.67
N VAL A 115 -32.46 1.62 6.39
CA VAL A 115 -33.43 1.93 5.27
C VAL A 115 -33.15 3.29 4.55
N ASP A 116 -32.22 3.41 3.57
CA ASP A 116 -32.28 3.18 2.08
C ASP A 116 -32.97 4.36 1.27
N VAL A 117 -33.03 4.59 -0.06
CA VAL A 117 -33.02 3.82 -1.35
C VAL A 117 -32.53 4.71 -2.55
N TYR A 118 -32.28 4.12 -3.75
CA TYR A 118 -32.33 4.65 -5.16
C TYR A 118 -31.07 4.87 -6.05
N ASN A 119 -31.27 4.55 -7.35
CA ASN A 119 -30.34 4.63 -8.52
C ASN A 119 -30.80 5.76 -9.51
N HIS A 120 -30.30 6.04 -10.72
CA HIS A 120 -29.37 5.41 -11.71
C HIS A 120 -28.65 6.51 -12.54
N LEU A 121 -27.55 6.17 -13.25
CA LEU A 121 -27.06 6.91 -14.44
C LEU A 121 -26.55 5.94 -15.54
N PRO A 122 -26.74 6.25 -16.85
CA PRO A 122 -26.34 5.39 -17.96
C PRO A 122 -24.91 5.67 -18.48
N THR A 123 -24.31 4.70 -19.17
CA THR A 123 -23.03 4.83 -19.89
C THR A 123 -23.25 4.85 -21.41
N ARG A 124 -22.32 5.47 -22.15
CA ARG A 124 -22.29 5.46 -23.63
C ARG A 124 -20.84 5.33 -24.10
N LYS A 125 -20.58 4.53 -25.14
CA LYS A 125 -19.29 4.46 -25.85
C LYS A 125 -19.34 5.23 -27.17
N ARG A 126 -18.16 5.64 -27.65
CA ARG A 126 -17.89 6.25 -28.96
C ARG A 126 -17.07 5.32 -29.84
N LYS A 127 -17.33 5.39 -31.15
CA LYS A 127 -16.33 5.49 -32.23
C LYS A 127 -17.04 6.08 -33.48
N ASP A 128 -16.28 6.41 -34.51
CA ASP A 128 -16.71 7.03 -35.79
C ASP A 128 -16.97 8.56 -35.77
N GLU A 129 -16.72 9.26 -34.66
CA GLU A 129 -17.11 10.68 -34.48
C GLU A 129 -15.94 11.70 -34.59
N ASN A 130 -14.68 11.27 -34.46
CA ASN A 130 -13.52 12.11 -34.09
C ASN A 130 -13.32 13.41 -34.91
N ASP A 131 -13.16 13.31 -36.23
CA ASP A 131 -12.69 14.44 -37.07
C ASP A 131 -13.59 15.68 -37.02
N ARG A 132 -14.87 15.53 -36.68
CA ARG A 132 -15.78 16.66 -36.47
C ARG A 132 -15.63 17.31 -35.09
N HIS A 133 -15.28 16.53 -34.07
CA HIS A 133 -15.13 17.06 -32.71
C HIS A 133 -13.82 17.79 -32.49
N ASP A 134 -12.73 17.48 -33.20
CA ASP A 134 -11.51 18.29 -33.11
C ASP A 134 -11.75 19.73 -33.64
N VAL A 135 -12.53 19.89 -34.71
CA VAL A 135 -12.92 21.22 -35.22
C VAL A 135 -13.82 21.95 -34.20
N GLU A 136 -14.79 21.26 -33.61
CA GLU A 136 -15.69 21.79 -32.58
C GLU A 136 -14.95 22.14 -31.27
N ALA A 137 -13.94 21.35 -30.89
CA ALA A 137 -13.08 21.59 -29.74
C ALA A 137 -12.20 22.83 -29.95
N LEU A 138 -11.65 23.01 -31.15
CA LEU A 138 -10.86 24.19 -31.51
C LEU A 138 -11.69 25.47 -31.63
N THR A 139 -12.96 25.40 -32.08
CA THR A 139 -13.86 26.58 -32.01
C THR A 139 -14.25 26.89 -30.56
N SER A 140 -14.49 25.87 -29.74
CA SER A 140 -14.74 26.02 -28.30
C SER A 140 -13.54 26.63 -27.55
N LEU A 141 -12.31 26.22 -27.88
CA LEU A 141 -11.07 26.82 -27.36
C LEU A 141 -10.97 28.32 -27.70
N ARG A 142 -11.17 28.69 -28.98
CA ARG A 142 -11.15 30.09 -29.42
C ARG A 142 -12.21 30.92 -28.69
N ALA A 143 -13.40 30.36 -28.48
CA ALA A 143 -14.44 31.00 -27.67
C ALA A 143 -14.05 31.14 -26.19
N ALA A 144 -13.36 30.15 -25.61
CA ALA A 144 -12.84 30.21 -24.24
C ALA A 144 -11.82 31.35 -24.08
N MET A 145 -10.81 31.40 -24.96
CA MET A 145 -9.80 32.47 -24.99
C MET A 145 -10.44 33.86 -25.13
N HIS A 146 -11.44 34.01 -26.00
CA HIS A 146 -12.19 35.26 -26.14
C HIS A 146 -12.99 35.62 -24.86
N MET A 147 -13.54 34.63 -24.14
CA MET A 147 -14.16 34.89 -22.83
C MET A 147 -13.13 35.30 -21.77
N VAL A 148 -11.90 34.78 -21.80
CA VAL A 148 -10.80 35.25 -20.92
C VAL A 148 -10.46 36.71 -21.22
N ALA A 149 -10.29 37.08 -22.49
CA ALA A 149 -10.02 38.46 -22.90
C ALA A 149 -11.14 39.46 -22.52
N LEU A 150 -12.38 38.97 -22.37
CA LEU A 150 -13.53 39.73 -21.88
C LEU A 150 -13.72 39.67 -20.34
N GLY A 151 -12.79 39.09 -19.59
CA GLY A 151 -12.86 38.93 -18.12
C GLY A 151 -13.93 37.94 -17.62
N LYS A 152 -14.52 37.13 -18.51
CA LYS A 152 -15.68 36.27 -18.23
C LYS A 152 -15.24 34.85 -17.83
N TYR A 153 -14.42 34.75 -16.79
CA TYR A 153 -13.68 33.54 -16.43
C TYR A 153 -14.55 32.30 -16.19
N GLU A 154 -15.75 32.43 -15.59
CA GLU A 154 -16.68 31.29 -15.44
C GLU A 154 -17.15 30.72 -16.79
N LYS A 155 -17.35 31.58 -17.79
CA LYS A 155 -17.76 31.16 -19.14
C LYS A 155 -16.57 30.57 -19.90
N ALA A 156 -15.37 31.14 -19.71
CA ALA A 156 -14.13 30.55 -20.22
C ALA A 156 -13.92 29.13 -19.67
N LEU A 157 -14.03 28.93 -18.35
CA LEU A 157 -13.89 27.61 -17.70
C LEU A 157 -14.82 26.55 -18.33
N LYS A 158 -16.11 26.88 -18.50
CA LYS A 158 -17.09 25.96 -19.10
C LYS A 158 -16.76 25.64 -20.56
N LEU A 159 -16.22 26.59 -21.32
CA LEU A 159 -15.79 26.39 -22.71
C LEU A 159 -14.49 25.57 -22.82
N PHE A 160 -13.53 25.77 -21.91
CA PHE A 160 -12.33 24.92 -21.82
C PHE A 160 -12.70 23.47 -21.44
N GLN A 161 -13.58 23.29 -20.45
CA GLN A 161 -14.09 21.96 -20.07
C GLN A 161 -14.83 21.30 -21.23
N HIS A 162 -15.63 22.04 -21.99
CA HIS A 162 -16.30 21.51 -23.18
C HIS A 162 -15.31 21.11 -24.29
N ALA A 163 -14.32 21.96 -24.60
CA ALA A 163 -13.26 21.65 -25.56
C ALA A 163 -12.47 20.39 -25.16
N LEU A 164 -12.17 20.23 -23.87
CA LEU A 164 -11.49 19.05 -23.32
C LEU A 164 -12.36 17.78 -23.37
N ILE A 165 -13.69 17.89 -23.21
CA ILE A 165 -14.61 16.74 -23.37
C ILE A 165 -14.72 16.33 -24.85
N LEU A 166 -14.64 17.29 -25.77
CA LEU A 166 -14.68 17.04 -27.21
C LEU A 166 -13.40 16.35 -27.71
N SER A 167 -12.23 16.86 -27.31
CA SER A 167 -10.91 16.29 -27.66
C SER A 167 -9.98 16.21 -26.44
N PRO A 168 -10.02 15.10 -25.67
CA PRO A 168 -9.33 14.98 -24.37
C PRO A 168 -7.80 14.98 -24.40
N SER A 169 -7.18 14.79 -25.56
CA SER A 169 -5.72 14.65 -25.75
C SER A 169 -5.11 15.76 -26.61
N HIS A 170 -5.88 16.76 -27.07
CA HIS A 170 -5.37 17.80 -27.96
C HIS A 170 -4.35 18.70 -27.24
N PRO A 171 -3.08 18.77 -27.69
CA PRO A 171 -2.02 19.50 -26.97
C PRO A 171 -2.31 20.98 -26.72
N ASP A 172 -2.85 21.69 -27.72
CA ASP A 172 -3.13 23.13 -27.61
C ASP A 172 -4.25 23.43 -26.59
N ILE A 173 -5.32 22.63 -26.59
CA ILE A 173 -6.45 22.76 -25.64
C ILE A 173 -5.94 22.53 -24.21
N LEU A 174 -5.14 21.49 -24.01
CA LEU A 174 -4.51 21.20 -22.72
C LEU A 174 -3.58 22.33 -22.26
N THR A 175 -2.77 22.87 -23.18
CA THR A 175 -1.79 23.94 -22.85
C THR A 175 -2.49 25.25 -22.49
N GLU A 176 -3.44 25.71 -23.29
CA GLU A 176 -4.19 26.94 -23.01
C GLU A 176 -5.10 26.79 -21.78
N TYR A 177 -5.70 25.62 -21.56
CA TYR A 177 -6.49 25.37 -20.34
C TYR A 177 -5.60 25.35 -19.09
N GLY A 178 -4.41 24.71 -19.16
CA GLY A 178 -3.42 24.77 -18.08
C GLY A 178 -3.02 26.20 -17.75
N GLN A 179 -2.74 27.02 -18.78
CA GLN A 179 -2.38 28.42 -18.63
C GLN A 179 -3.54 29.28 -18.10
N PHE A 180 -4.79 28.94 -18.41
CA PHE A 180 -5.96 29.57 -17.79
C PHE A 180 -6.10 29.20 -16.30
N LEU A 181 -6.01 27.92 -15.94
CA LEU A 181 -6.09 27.42 -14.56
C LEU A 181 -5.01 28.06 -13.67
N GLU A 182 -3.79 28.17 -14.18
CA GLU A 182 -2.67 28.75 -13.47
C GLU A 182 -2.89 30.24 -13.16
N ASN A 183 -3.22 31.04 -14.18
CA ASN A 183 -3.35 32.50 -14.05
C ASN A 183 -4.63 32.95 -13.33
N HIS A 184 -5.72 32.18 -13.40
CA HIS A 184 -7.05 32.61 -12.92
C HIS A 184 -7.63 31.78 -11.76
N GLN A 185 -7.14 30.56 -11.54
CA GLN A 185 -7.55 29.71 -10.41
C GLN A 185 -6.41 29.40 -9.44
N GLN A 186 -5.16 29.76 -9.78
CA GLN A 186 -3.95 29.43 -9.02
C GLN A 186 -3.76 27.91 -8.80
N ASP A 187 -4.38 27.09 -9.65
CA ASP A 187 -4.32 25.63 -9.56
C ASP A 187 -3.11 25.09 -10.33
N PHE A 188 -1.92 25.31 -9.76
CA PHE A 188 -0.65 24.84 -10.32
C PHE A 188 -0.61 23.32 -10.51
N ILE A 189 -1.36 22.55 -9.70
CA ILE A 189 -1.36 21.08 -9.75
C ILE A 189 -2.13 20.60 -10.98
N LYS A 190 -3.33 21.14 -11.25
CA LYS A 190 -4.05 20.83 -12.49
C LYS A 190 -3.35 21.41 -13.71
N ALA A 191 -2.76 22.61 -13.63
CA ALA A 191 -2.02 23.22 -14.72
C ALA A 191 -0.82 22.34 -15.16
N ASP A 192 0.05 21.94 -14.23
CA ASP A 192 1.20 21.05 -14.51
C ASP A 192 0.77 19.71 -15.09
N HIS A 193 -0.36 19.17 -14.61
CA HIS A 193 -0.93 17.94 -15.13
C HIS A 193 -1.45 18.10 -16.58
N MET A 194 -2.11 19.21 -16.91
CA MET A 194 -2.51 19.51 -18.30
C MET A 194 -1.27 19.64 -19.21
N TYR A 195 -0.23 20.38 -18.80
CA TYR A 195 1.02 20.47 -19.56
C TYR A 195 1.72 19.11 -19.71
N SER A 196 1.64 18.25 -18.68
CA SER A 196 2.19 16.89 -18.73
C SER A 196 1.46 16.01 -19.74
N ARG A 197 0.12 16.04 -19.78
CA ARG A 197 -0.69 15.34 -20.79
C ARG A 197 -0.45 15.87 -22.20
N ALA A 198 -0.29 17.19 -22.36
CA ALA A 198 0.05 17.80 -23.65
C ALA A 198 1.38 17.27 -24.21
N LEU A 199 2.38 17.06 -23.34
CA LEU A 199 3.69 16.52 -23.71
C LEU A 199 3.70 14.99 -23.92
N VAL A 200 2.78 14.24 -23.32
CA VAL A 200 2.55 12.82 -23.68
C VAL A 200 1.98 12.73 -25.10
N ALA A 201 0.99 13.56 -25.43
CA ALA A 201 0.38 13.60 -26.75
C ALA A 201 1.32 14.19 -27.83
N LYS A 202 2.14 15.18 -27.47
CA LYS A 202 3.10 15.84 -28.36
C LYS A 202 4.39 16.26 -27.61
N PRO A 203 5.45 15.42 -27.62
CA PRO A 203 6.69 15.69 -26.88
C PRO A 203 7.46 16.96 -27.29
N ASP A 204 7.29 17.43 -28.54
CA ASP A 204 7.94 18.63 -29.08
C ASP A 204 7.15 19.93 -28.84
N HIS A 205 6.07 19.90 -28.04
CA HIS A 205 5.22 21.09 -27.79
C HIS A 205 5.93 22.13 -26.90
N SER A 206 6.52 23.14 -27.56
CA SER A 206 7.37 24.16 -26.93
C SER A 206 6.70 24.93 -25.78
N GLN A 207 5.45 25.37 -25.94
CA GLN A 207 4.74 26.14 -24.90
C GLN A 207 4.43 25.26 -23.68
N ALA A 208 3.97 24.03 -23.88
CA ALA A 208 3.75 23.07 -22.80
C ALA A 208 5.07 22.73 -22.06
N LEU A 209 6.18 22.60 -22.79
CA LEU A 209 7.51 22.34 -22.22
C LEU A 209 7.97 23.49 -21.32
N VAL A 210 7.92 24.73 -21.82
CA VAL A 210 8.31 25.93 -21.06
C VAL A 210 7.41 26.15 -19.84
N ASN A 211 6.10 25.97 -19.99
CA ASN A 211 5.17 26.09 -18.86
C ASN A 211 5.41 25.00 -17.80
N ARG A 212 5.61 23.74 -18.21
CA ARG A 212 5.91 22.63 -17.29
C ARG A 212 7.23 22.79 -16.56
N GLN A 213 8.29 23.27 -17.22
CA GLN A 213 9.57 23.59 -16.55
C GLN A 213 9.40 24.60 -15.41
N ARG A 214 8.38 25.47 -15.50
CA ARG A 214 8.08 26.52 -14.53
C ARG A 214 7.10 26.06 -13.44
N THR A 215 6.14 25.19 -13.74
CA THR A 215 5.20 24.64 -12.73
C THR A 215 5.75 23.47 -11.93
N LEU A 216 6.57 22.61 -12.53
CA LEU A 216 7.08 21.40 -11.89
C LEU A 216 7.70 21.64 -10.49
N PRO A 217 8.67 22.56 -10.30
CA PRO A 217 9.26 22.80 -8.97
C PRO A 217 8.28 23.43 -7.96
N VAL A 218 7.22 24.11 -8.43
CA VAL A 218 6.15 24.61 -7.56
C VAL A 218 5.29 23.45 -7.07
N VAL A 219 4.93 22.53 -7.98
CA VAL A 219 4.11 21.35 -7.68
C VAL A 219 4.85 20.34 -6.81
N GLU A 220 6.13 20.08 -7.07
CA GLU A 220 6.97 19.21 -6.22
C GLU A 220 7.03 19.72 -4.77
N LYS A 221 7.15 21.04 -4.59
CA LYS A 221 7.13 21.70 -3.27
C LYS A 221 5.76 21.67 -2.59
N LEU A 222 4.66 21.67 -3.35
CA LEU A 222 3.32 21.46 -2.82
C LEU A 222 3.12 20.02 -2.36
N ASP A 223 3.59 19.05 -3.14
CA ASP A 223 3.55 17.62 -2.81
C ASP A 223 4.40 17.33 -1.54
N GLU A 224 5.64 17.82 -1.49
CA GLU A 224 6.50 17.70 -0.30
C GLU A 224 5.86 18.33 0.95
N LYS A 225 5.21 19.51 0.80
CA LYS A 225 4.46 20.16 1.89
C LYS A 225 3.27 19.32 2.36
N GLN A 226 2.58 18.59 1.47
CA GLN A 226 1.51 17.66 1.89
C GLN A 226 2.07 16.48 2.68
N LEU A 227 3.10 15.81 2.15
CA LEU A 227 3.74 14.67 2.81
C LEU A 227 4.30 15.05 4.19
N THR A 228 4.90 16.23 4.31
CA THR A 228 5.38 16.79 5.59
C THR A 228 4.27 17.04 6.62
N ARG A 229 3.02 17.30 6.20
CA ARG A 229 1.87 17.33 7.15
C ARG A 229 1.48 15.93 7.59
N ILE A 230 1.42 15.00 6.63
CA ILE A 230 1.03 13.61 6.84
C ILE A 230 1.97 12.92 7.83
N ASP A 231 3.29 13.11 7.70
CA ASP A 231 4.27 12.58 8.65
C ASP A 231 4.11 13.17 10.06
N LYS A 232 3.81 14.47 10.19
CA LYS A 232 3.52 15.08 11.51
C LYS A 232 2.28 14.46 12.15
N LYS A 233 1.19 14.30 11.40
CA LYS A 233 -0.05 13.66 11.86
C LYS A 233 0.17 12.20 12.29
N ARG A 234 0.94 11.43 11.50
CA ARG A 234 1.39 10.07 11.83
C ARG A 234 2.22 10.05 13.12
N LEU A 235 3.19 10.95 13.29
CA LEU A 235 4.04 11.01 14.48
C LEU A 235 3.22 11.32 15.74
N PHE A 236 2.23 12.20 15.68
CA PHE A 236 1.30 12.41 16.80
C PHE A 236 0.45 11.17 17.09
N LEU A 237 -0.06 10.47 16.07
CA LEU A 237 -0.84 9.24 16.27
C LEU A 237 -0.02 8.11 16.92
N ILE A 238 1.25 7.94 16.55
CA ILE A 238 2.17 6.95 17.14
C ILE A 238 2.51 7.27 18.62
N GLN A 239 2.34 8.51 19.07
CA GLN A 239 2.54 8.89 20.48
C GLN A 239 1.35 8.51 21.39
N ILE A 240 0.20 8.12 20.81
CA ILE A 240 -1.00 7.75 21.59
C ILE A 240 -0.83 6.31 22.13
N PRO A 241 -1.01 6.07 23.44
CA PRO A 241 -0.87 4.72 24.00
C PRO A 241 -1.85 3.71 23.42
N GLU A 242 -1.37 2.51 23.12
CA GLU A 242 -2.17 1.35 22.67
C GLU A 242 -3.33 0.97 23.62
N GLY A 243 -3.19 1.31 24.89
CA GLY A 243 -4.23 1.12 25.89
C GLY A 243 -5.41 2.09 25.80
N ASP A 244 -5.34 3.19 25.03
CA ASP A 244 -6.41 4.18 25.02
C ASP A 244 -7.72 3.62 24.40
N PRO A 245 -8.86 3.68 25.14
CA PRO A 245 -10.12 3.13 24.66
C PRO A 245 -10.66 3.75 23.37
N SER A 246 -10.34 5.03 23.09
CA SER A 246 -10.80 5.72 21.89
C SER A 246 -9.97 5.31 20.68
N LEU A 247 -8.66 5.12 20.85
CA LEU A 247 -7.80 4.53 19.82
C LEU A 247 -8.25 3.10 19.48
N LYS A 248 -8.53 2.26 20.48
CA LYS A 248 -9.07 0.90 20.26
C LYS A 248 -10.40 0.91 19.53
N ARG A 249 -11.37 1.72 19.98
CA ARG A 249 -12.68 1.88 19.32
C ARG A 249 -12.53 2.34 17.87
N MET A 250 -11.60 3.26 17.59
CA MET A 250 -11.33 3.73 16.23
C MET A 250 -10.73 2.64 15.34
N LYS A 251 -9.82 1.80 15.85
CA LYS A 251 -9.30 0.64 15.11
C LYS A 251 -10.40 -0.38 14.79
N LYS A 252 -11.29 -0.70 15.74
CA LYS A 252 -12.47 -1.54 15.48
C LYS A 252 -13.35 -0.96 14.38
N GLU A 253 -13.70 0.32 14.46
CA GLU A 253 -14.53 0.99 13.44
C GLU A 253 -13.86 0.99 12.07
N ALA A 254 -12.58 1.39 12.00
CA ALA A 254 -11.80 1.44 10.77
C ALA A 254 -11.68 0.08 10.05
N TYR A 255 -11.69 -1.04 10.80
CA TYR A 255 -11.71 -2.39 10.25
C TYR A 255 -12.92 -2.63 9.34
N PHE A 256 -14.14 -2.39 9.85
CA PHE A 256 -15.37 -2.56 9.08
C PHE A 256 -15.50 -1.53 7.95
N GLN A 257 -15.07 -0.28 8.19
CA GLN A 257 -15.08 0.77 7.19
C GLN A 257 -14.16 0.43 6.00
N HIS A 258 -12.96 -0.10 6.27
CA HIS A 258 -12.05 -0.58 5.24
C HIS A 258 -12.68 -1.72 4.43
N ILE A 259 -13.24 -2.75 5.10
CA ILE A 259 -13.90 -3.89 4.44
C ILE A 259 -15.03 -3.40 3.53
N HIS A 260 -16.00 -2.67 4.09
CA HIS A 260 -17.16 -2.11 3.38
C HIS A 260 -16.74 -1.31 2.15
N HIS A 261 -15.78 -0.39 2.31
CA HIS A 261 -15.39 0.48 1.22
C HIS A 261 -14.63 -0.23 0.09
N THR A 262 -13.71 -1.17 0.37
CA THR A 262 -13.05 -1.88 -0.75
C THR A 262 -13.94 -2.87 -1.48
N VAL A 263 -14.97 -3.48 -0.86
CA VAL A 263 -15.92 -4.32 -1.61
C VAL A 263 -16.90 -3.46 -2.40
N ALA A 264 -17.39 -2.35 -1.82
CA ALA A 264 -18.31 -1.44 -2.50
C ALA A 264 -17.67 -0.66 -3.68
N ILE A 265 -16.33 -0.55 -3.73
CA ILE A 265 -15.61 -0.05 -4.93
C ILE A 265 -15.72 -1.02 -6.10
N GLU A 266 -15.76 -2.33 -5.86
CA GLU A 266 -15.92 -3.32 -6.94
C GLU A 266 -17.39 -3.57 -7.32
N GLY A 267 -18.34 -3.16 -6.47
CA GLY A 267 -19.78 -3.14 -6.77
C GLY A 267 -20.68 -3.80 -5.73
N ASN A 268 -20.10 -4.36 -4.66
CA ASN A 268 -20.85 -4.97 -3.56
C ASN A 268 -21.86 -3.98 -2.95
N THR A 269 -23.10 -4.42 -2.77
CA THR A 269 -24.23 -3.56 -2.42
C THR A 269 -24.58 -3.58 -0.94
N MET A 270 -23.81 -4.28 -0.09
CA MET A 270 -24.04 -4.27 1.36
C MET A 270 -23.84 -2.88 1.97
N THR A 271 -24.61 -2.59 3.02
CA THR A 271 -24.36 -1.42 3.88
C THR A 271 -23.19 -1.69 4.82
N LEU A 272 -22.68 -0.65 5.49
CA LEU A 272 -21.67 -0.81 6.54
C LEU A 272 -22.19 -1.68 7.69
N ALA A 273 -23.45 -1.52 8.09
CA ALA A 273 -24.07 -2.32 9.15
C ALA A 273 -24.22 -3.81 8.74
N GLN A 274 -24.63 -4.07 7.50
CA GLN A 274 -24.67 -5.43 6.94
C GLN A 274 -23.27 -6.05 6.87
N THR A 275 -22.27 -5.27 6.42
CA THR A 275 -20.86 -5.69 6.39
C THR A 275 -20.34 -6.04 7.78
N ARG A 276 -20.67 -5.21 8.78
CA ARG A 276 -20.33 -5.46 10.19
C ARG A 276 -20.95 -6.76 10.67
N MET A 277 -22.26 -6.96 10.51
CA MET A 277 -22.95 -8.18 10.96
C MET A 277 -22.32 -9.45 10.34
N VAL A 278 -22.04 -9.46 9.04
CA VAL A 278 -21.39 -10.61 8.37
C VAL A 278 -20.00 -10.92 8.94
N VAL A 279 -19.25 -9.91 9.38
CA VAL A 279 -17.91 -10.06 9.97
C VAL A 279 -17.97 -10.41 11.47
N GLU A 280 -18.88 -9.82 12.23
CA GLU A 280 -19.04 -10.03 13.67
C GLU A 280 -19.77 -11.36 13.94
N THR A 281 -21.04 -11.46 13.59
CA THR A 281 -21.90 -12.60 13.98
C THR A 281 -21.85 -13.78 13.00
N ARG A 282 -21.26 -13.60 11.81
CA ARG A 282 -21.27 -14.57 10.68
C ARG A 282 -22.68 -14.89 10.15
N THR A 283 -23.70 -14.10 10.51
CA THR A 283 -25.09 -14.26 10.06
C THR A 283 -25.24 -13.79 8.62
N ALA A 284 -26.03 -14.52 7.81
CA ALA A 284 -26.38 -14.10 6.47
C ALA A 284 -27.45 -12.99 6.47
N VAL A 285 -27.25 -11.98 5.63
CA VAL A 285 -28.19 -10.88 5.34
C VAL A 285 -29.26 -11.36 4.35
N PRO A 286 -30.56 -11.36 4.72
CA PRO A 286 -31.63 -11.69 3.79
C PRO A 286 -31.65 -10.76 2.57
N GLY A 287 -31.90 -11.33 1.39
CA GLY A 287 -32.01 -10.56 0.13
C GLY A 287 -30.69 -10.06 -0.48
N LYS A 288 -29.52 -10.36 0.12
CA LYS A 288 -28.20 -10.12 -0.47
C LYS A 288 -27.61 -11.38 -1.09
N SER A 289 -26.72 -11.23 -2.07
CA SER A 289 -26.09 -12.35 -2.76
C SER A 289 -25.09 -13.09 -1.87
N ILE A 290 -25.02 -14.41 -1.98
CA ILE A 290 -23.99 -15.23 -1.30
C ILE A 290 -22.59 -14.78 -1.73
N MET A 291 -22.41 -14.34 -2.99
CA MET A 291 -21.15 -13.78 -3.47
C MET A 291 -20.73 -12.55 -2.66
N GLU A 292 -21.65 -11.62 -2.38
CA GLU A 292 -21.37 -10.39 -1.61
C GLU A 292 -20.93 -10.69 -0.17
N HIS A 293 -21.48 -11.73 0.46
CA HIS A 293 -21.02 -12.22 1.76
C HIS A 293 -19.61 -12.80 1.67
N ASN A 294 -19.36 -13.62 0.65
CA ASN A 294 -18.11 -14.33 0.47
C ASN A 294 -16.94 -13.38 0.15
N GLU A 295 -17.18 -12.26 -0.53
CA GLU A 295 -16.19 -11.19 -0.71
C GLU A 295 -15.79 -10.55 0.63
N ILE A 296 -16.76 -10.28 1.50
CA ILE A 296 -16.56 -9.69 2.82
C ILE A 296 -15.79 -10.65 3.74
N LEU A 297 -16.18 -11.93 3.76
CA LEU A 297 -15.52 -12.99 4.53
C LEU A 297 -14.11 -13.30 4.02
N GLY A 298 -13.88 -13.28 2.70
CA GLY A 298 -12.55 -13.44 2.10
C GLY A 298 -11.61 -12.30 2.45
N LEU A 299 -12.10 -11.07 2.46
CA LEU A 299 -11.32 -9.91 2.85
C LEU A 299 -11.02 -9.85 4.36
N ASP A 300 -11.99 -10.21 5.22
CA ASP A 300 -11.79 -10.40 6.67
C ASP A 300 -10.65 -11.40 6.94
N ALA A 301 -10.68 -12.56 6.27
CA ALA A 301 -9.62 -13.56 6.34
C ALA A 301 -8.27 -13.04 5.83
N ALA A 302 -8.27 -12.22 4.76
CA ALA A 302 -7.06 -11.62 4.21
C ALA A 302 -6.44 -10.55 5.11
N LEU A 303 -7.25 -9.70 5.75
CA LEU A 303 -6.80 -8.71 6.73
C LEU A 303 -6.20 -9.37 7.98
N LYS A 304 -6.85 -10.42 8.51
CA LYS A 304 -6.33 -11.21 9.64
C LYS A 304 -5.00 -11.88 9.31
N PHE A 305 -4.85 -12.40 8.09
CA PHE A 305 -3.57 -12.94 7.61
C PHE A 305 -2.47 -11.88 7.47
N VAL A 306 -2.80 -10.71 6.91
CA VAL A 306 -1.87 -9.57 6.83
C VAL A 306 -1.38 -9.18 8.22
N ASN A 307 -2.30 -8.97 9.17
CA ASN A 307 -2.03 -8.62 10.55
C ASN A 307 -1.05 -9.62 11.20
N ASN A 308 -1.44 -10.89 11.21
CA ASN A 308 -0.78 -11.91 12.01
C ASN A 308 0.50 -12.47 11.36
N THR A 309 0.72 -12.26 10.05
CA THR A 309 1.81 -12.92 9.30
C THR A 309 2.70 -11.96 8.51
N LEU A 310 2.16 -10.89 7.91
CA LEU A 310 2.91 -10.09 6.93
C LEU A 310 3.39 -8.72 7.44
N VAL A 311 2.75 -8.14 8.45
CA VAL A 311 3.15 -6.83 9.02
C VAL A 311 4.58 -6.90 9.60
N ASN A 312 4.93 -7.98 10.28
CA ASN A 312 6.26 -8.14 10.91
C ASN A 312 7.29 -8.90 10.04
N LYS A 313 6.94 -9.29 8.80
CA LYS A 313 7.85 -9.98 7.89
C LYS A 313 8.77 -8.96 7.21
N ALA A 314 10.08 -9.23 7.14
CA ALA A 314 11.04 -8.30 6.52
C ALA A 314 10.78 -8.13 5.00
N LEU A 315 11.11 -9.15 4.20
CA LEU A 315 10.94 -9.11 2.74
C LEU A 315 9.57 -9.67 2.32
N LEU A 316 9.05 -9.17 1.20
CA LEU A 316 7.89 -9.73 0.52
C LEU A 316 8.33 -10.71 -0.58
N THR A 317 7.47 -11.68 -0.89
CA THR A 317 7.65 -12.63 -2.00
C THR A 317 6.37 -12.72 -2.83
N VAL A 318 6.45 -13.21 -4.07
CA VAL A 318 5.25 -13.48 -4.89
C VAL A 318 4.27 -14.39 -4.15
N SER A 319 4.77 -15.38 -3.40
CA SER A 319 3.95 -16.27 -2.57
C SER A 319 3.12 -15.54 -1.51
N ASP A 320 3.58 -14.41 -0.95
CA ASP A 320 2.78 -13.61 -0.01
C ASP A 320 1.59 -12.94 -0.72
N ILE A 321 1.81 -12.44 -1.94
CA ILE A 321 0.77 -11.80 -2.77
C ILE A 321 -0.27 -12.86 -3.21
N LEU A 322 0.19 -14.04 -3.62
CA LEU A 322 -0.69 -15.18 -3.89
C LEU A 322 -1.47 -15.62 -2.63
N ALA A 323 -0.85 -15.58 -1.45
CA ALA A 323 -1.48 -15.95 -0.18
C ALA A 323 -2.49 -14.90 0.33
N MET A 324 -2.31 -13.62 0.00
CA MET A 324 -3.32 -12.58 0.17
C MET A 324 -4.50 -12.80 -0.79
N HIS A 325 -4.21 -12.92 -2.10
CA HIS A 325 -5.24 -13.11 -3.12
C HIS A 325 -6.08 -14.37 -2.88
N ARG A 326 -5.47 -15.48 -2.45
CA ARG A 326 -6.16 -16.73 -2.11
C ARG A 326 -7.21 -16.56 -1.00
N ARG A 327 -7.02 -15.62 -0.08
CA ARG A 327 -7.98 -15.35 0.99
C ARG A 327 -9.09 -14.42 0.50
N ILE A 328 -8.73 -13.35 -0.23
CA ILE A 328 -9.68 -12.41 -0.85
C ILE A 328 -10.70 -13.16 -1.72
N LEU A 329 -10.23 -14.04 -2.61
CA LEU A 329 -11.09 -14.72 -3.59
C LEU A 329 -11.54 -16.12 -3.15
N GLY A 330 -10.93 -16.74 -2.14
CA GLY A 330 -11.12 -18.16 -1.81
C GLY A 330 -12.52 -18.61 -1.38
N HIS A 331 -13.40 -17.68 -0.99
CA HIS A 331 -14.82 -17.96 -0.76
C HIS A 331 -15.71 -17.68 -1.99
N VAL A 332 -15.18 -16.95 -2.99
CA VAL A 332 -15.90 -16.44 -4.16
C VAL A 332 -15.63 -17.31 -5.38
N ASP A 333 -14.34 -17.53 -5.67
CA ASP A 333 -13.83 -18.48 -6.66
C ASP A 333 -12.61 -19.20 -6.06
N PRO A 334 -12.78 -20.40 -5.48
CA PRO A 334 -11.67 -21.17 -4.91
C PRO A 334 -10.75 -21.83 -5.95
N VAL A 335 -11.09 -21.78 -7.25
CA VAL A 335 -10.29 -22.39 -8.33
C VAL A 335 -9.17 -21.45 -8.76
N ASP A 336 -9.50 -20.19 -9.01
CA ASP A 336 -8.50 -19.17 -9.39
C ASP A 336 -7.84 -18.49 -8.17
N ALA A 337 -8.35 -18.73 -6.94
CA ALA A 337 -7.86 -18.17 -5.68
C ALA A 337 -6.35 -18.33 -5.43
N GLY A 338 -5.61 -17.23 -5.58
CA GLY A 338 -4.15 -17.22 -5.43
C GLY A 338 -3.42 -17.98 -6.55
N THR A 339 -3.94 -17.91 -7.77
CA THR A 339 -3.25 -18.37 -8.99
C THR A 339 -3.25 -17.25 -10.03
N PHE A 340 -2.23 -17.19 -10.89
CA PHE A 340 -2.18 -16.20 -11.96
C PHE A 340 -3.15 -16.54 -13.11
N ARG A 341 -3.73 -15.50 -13.72
CA ARG A 341 -4.61 -15.67 -14.90
C ARG A 341 -3.84 -16.32 -16.04
N ARG A 342 -4.52 -17.23 -16.76
CA ARG A 342 -3.98 -17.94 -17.94
C ARG A 342 -4.42 -17.33 -19.27
N THR A 343 -5.36 -16.38 -19.21
CA THR A 343 -6.01 -15.73 -20.34
C THR A 343 -5.77 -14.22 -20.33
N GLN A 344 -6.01 -13.57 -21.47
CA GLN A 344 -5.97 -12.12 -21.56
C GLN A 344 -7.30 -11.53 -21.08
N VAL A 345 -7.21 -10.44 -20.32
CA VAL A 345 -8.35 -9.66 -19.79
C VAL A 345 -8.24 -8.21 -20.26
N PHE A 346 -9.34 -7.46 -20.16
CA PHE A 346 -9.43 -6.05 -20.56
C PHE A 346 -10.12 -5.25 -19.45
N VAL A 347 -9.55 -4.10 -19.06
CA VAL A 347 -9.90 -3.41 -17.81
C VAL A 347 -10.25 -1.97 -18.12
N GLY A 348 -11.52 -1.73 -18.47
CA GLY A 348 -11.97 -0.43 -18.98
C GLY A 348 -11.38 -0.15 -20.37
N GLU A 349 -10.40 0.75 -20.42
CA GLU A 349 -9.58 1.02 -21.63
C GLU A 349 -8.16 0.46 -21.51
N HIS A 350 -7.73 0.03 -20.32
CA HIS A 350 -6.43 -0.60 -20.13
C HIS A 350 -6.42 -2.03 -20.69
N THR A 351 -5.32 -2.37 -21.36
CA THR A 351 -5.01 -3.74 -21.79
C THR A 351 -3.75 -4.19 -21.03
N PRO A 352 -3.90 -4.97 -19.93
CA PRO A 352 -2.78 -5.49 -19.17
C PRO A 352 -1.78 -6.31 -20.00
N PRO A 353 -0.56 -6.55 -19.49
CA PRO A 353 0.42 -7.44 -20.12
C PRO A 353 -0.15 -8.82 -20.47
N LYS A 354 0.43 -9.49 -21.48
CA LYS A 354 0.01 -10.87 -21.85
C LYS A 354 0.15 -11.82 -20.66
N ALA A 355 -0.81 -12.73 -20.48
CA ALA A 355 -0.82 -13.69 -19.38
C ALA A 355 0.49 -14.47 -19.20
N SER A 356 1.17 -14.80 -20.30
CA SER A 356 2.46 -15.50 -20.31
C SER A 356 3.62 -14.70 -19.67
N LEU A 357 3.48 -13.39 -19.51
CA LEU A 357 4.49 -12.50 -18.90
C LEU A 357 4.18 -12.18 -17.44
N VAL A 358 3.00 -12.59 -16.94
CA VAL A 358 2.56 -12.27 -15.57
C VAL A 358 3.49 -12.84 -14.48
N PRO A 359 4.04 -14.07 -14.59
CA PRO A 359 4.97 -14.58 -13.58
C PRO A 359 6.23 -13.71 -13.46
N ASP A 360 6.91 -13.46 -14.58
CA ASP A 360 8.16 -12.69 -14.63
C ASP A 360 7.95 -11.26 -14.10
N LEU A 361 6.90 -10.59 -14.58
CA LEU A 361 6.53 -9.23 -14.13
C LEU A 361 6.14 -9.15 -12.65
N MET A 362 5.74 -10.27 -12.04
CA MET A 362 5.41 -10.34 -10.62
C MET A 362 6.65 -10.57 -9.75
N GLU A 363 7.66 -11.28 -10.23
CA GLU A 363 8.98 -11.31 -9.58
C GLU A 363 9.69 -9.94 -9.73
N ASP A 364 9.71 -9.33 -10.93
CA ASP A 364 10.21 -7.95 -11.16
C ASP A 364 9.54 -6.94 -10.19
N PHE A 365 8.24 -7.07 -9.97
CA PHE A 365 7.49 -6.23 -9.03
C PHE A 365 7.89 -6.45 -7.58
N VAL A 366 8.19 -7.70 -7.19
CA VAL A 366 8.64 -8.07 -5.84
C VAL A 366 10.08 -7.67 -5.58
N ASP A 367 10.97 -7.80 -6.56
CA ASP A 367 12.33 -7.26 -6.49
C ASP A 367 12.31 -5.73 -6.38
N TRP A 368 11.44 -5.05 -7.14
CA TRP A 368 11.23 -3.61 -6.95
C TRP A 368 10.69 -3.28 -5.54
N LEU A 369 9.71 -4.02 -5.01
CA LEU A 369 9.18 -3.83 -3.65
C LEU A 369 10.27 -3.95 -2.57
N ASN A 370 11.23 -4.87 -2.75
CA ASN A 370 12.33 -5.09 -1.80
C ASN A 370 13.56 -4.19 -2.07
N SER A 371 13.57 -3.39 -3.14
CA SER A 371 14.73 -2.62 -3.58
C SER A 371 15.06 -1.40 -2.70
N GLU A 372 16.35 -1.02 -2.63
CA GLU A 372 16.74 0.23 -1.96
C GLU A 372 16.11 1.48 -2.60
N GLU A 373 15.82 1.46 -3.90
CA GLU A 373 15.18 2.57 -4.60
C GLU A 373 13.76 2.80 -4.05
N ALA A 374 12.95 1.74 -4.01
CA ALA A 374 11.58 1.82 -3.50
C ALA A 374 11.54 2.15 -2.01
N LEU A 375 12.48 1.61 -1.21
CA LEU A 375 12.60 1.89 0.23
C LEU A 375 13.12 3.32 0.55
N ARG A 376 13.75 4.01 -0.41
CA ARG A 376 14.11 5.44 -0.30
C ARG A 376 12.95 6.39 -0.62
N LEU A 377 11.84 5.89 -1.19
CA LEU A 377 10.65 6.71 -1.43
C LEU A 377 9.91 6.98 -0.11
N HIS A 378 9.29 8.16 0.00
CA HIS A 378 8.36 8.44 1.10
C HIS A 378 7.26 7.36 1.16
N PRO A 379 6.89 6.81 2.34
CA PRO A 379 6.01 5.63 2.45
C PRO A 379 4.70 5.70 1.65
N VAL A 380 4.03 6.86 1.66
CA VAL A 380 2.81 7.09 0.87
C VAL A 380 3.06 7.03 -0.65
N LYS A 381 4.21 7.52 -1.14
CA LYS A 381 4.61 7.38 -2.56
C LYS A 381 4.89 5.92 -2.89
N TYR A 382 5.65 5.23 -2.04
CA TYR A 382 5.96 3.81 -2.18
C TYR A 382 4.69 2.95 -2.25
N ALA A 383 3.79 3.08 -1.29
CA ALA A 383 2.55 2.30 -1.21
C ALA A 383 1.54 2.61 -2.33
N ALA A 384 1.50 3.85 -2.84
CA ALA A 384 0.70 4.19 -4.01
C ALA A 384 1.28 3.60 -5.32
N LEU A 385 2.61 3.56 -5.47
CA LEU A 385 3.28 3.01 -6.67
C LEU A 385 3.27 1.48 -6.69
N ALA A 386 3.63 0.86 -5.56
CA ALA A 386 2.82 -0.10 -4.82
C ALA A 386 1.55 -0.61 -5.53
N HIS A 387 0.44 -0.03 -5.13
CA HIS A 387 -0.89 -0.29 -5.64
C HIS A 387 -0.97 -0.20 -7.17
N TYR A 388 -0.46 0.88 -7.77
CA TYR A 388 -0.56 1.13 -9.21
C TYR A 388 0.07 0.01 -10.05
N LYS A 389 1.31 -0.39 -9.74
CA LYS A 389 2.04 -1.46 -10.45
C LYS A 389 1.26 -2.78 -10.43
N LEU A 390 0.70 -3.18 -9.29
CA LEU A 390 -0.08 -4.42 -9.20
C LEU A 390 -1.37 -4.37 -10.03
N VAL A 391 -2.09 -3.24 -10.03
CA VAL A 391 -3.30 -3.05 -10.85
C VAL A 391 -2.98 -3.01 -12.34
N PHE A 392 -1.82 -2.45 -12.72
CA PHE A 392 -1.34 -2.35 -14.09
C PHE A 392 -0.93 -3.71 -14.69
N ILE A 393 -0.18 -4.54 -13.94
CA ILE A 393 0.17 -5.93 -14.29
C ILE A 393 -1.10 -6.79 -14.37
N HIS A 394 -2.03 -6.53 -13.46
CA HIS A 394 -3.33 -7.22 -13.35
C HIS A 394 -3.17 -8.75 -13.29
N PRO A 395 -2.45 -9.31 -12.32
CA PRO A 395 -2.00 -10.71 -12.35
C PRO A 395 -3.11 -11.76 -12.22
N PHE A 396 -4.30 -11.39 -11.76
CA PHE A 396 -5.41 -12.30 -11.47
C PHE A 396 -6.61 -12.09 -12.41
N VAL A 397 -7.55 -13.04 -12.44
CA VAL A 397 -8.80 -12.91 -13.23
C VAL A 397 -9.76 -11.90 -12.58
N ASP A 398 -9.92 -11.98 -11.27
CA ASP A 398 -10.59 -11.00 -10.40
C ASP A 398 -9.72 -10.79 -9.13
N GLY A 399 -10.12 -9.90 -8.21
CA GLY A 399 -9.45 -9.67 -6.94
C GLY A 399 -8.29 -8.67 -7.01
N ASN A 400 -7.89 -8.22 -8.21
CA ASN A 400 -6.73 -7.34 -8.42
C ASN A 400 -6.81 -6.02 -7.61
N GLY A 401 -7.91 -5.26 -7.71
CA GLY A 401 -8.08 -4.00 -6.98
C GLY A 401 -8.11 -4.19 -5.46
N ARG A 402 -8.84 -5.20 -4.98
CA ARG A 402 -8.90 -5.61 -3.56
C ARG A 402 -7.51 -5.99 -3.02
N THR A 403 -6.73 -6.74 -3.80
CA THR A 403 -5.36 -7.15 -3.43
C THR A 403 -4.39 -5.96 -3.43
N ALA A 404 -4.52 -5.03 -4.38
CA ALA A 404 -3.69 -3.83 -4.46
C ALA A 404 -3.94 -2.87 -3.27
N ARG A 405 -5.20 -2.66 -2.88
CA ARG A 405 -5.55 -1.88 -1.69
C ARG A 405 -5.10 -2.54 -0.38
N LEU A 406 -5.16 -3.87 -0.30
CA LEU A 406 -4.62 -4.62 0.84
C LEU A 406 -3.07 -4.55 0.91
N LEU A 407 -2.36 -4.71 -0.21
CA LEU A 407 -0.90 -4.57 -0.28
C LEU A 407 -0.45 -3.16 0.11
N MET A 408 -1.11 -2.12 -0.44
CA MET A 408 -0.87 -0.72 -0.06
C MET A 408 -0.95 -0.53 1.46
N ASN A 409 -2.00 -1.07 2.10
CA ASN A 409 -2.19 -0.93 3.54
C ASN A 409 -1.20 -1.77 4.36
N LEU A 410 -0.78 -2.95 3.89
CA LEU A 410 0.34 -3.71 4.49
C LEU A 410 1.65 -2.89 4.49
N LEU A 411 1.99 -2.24 3.37
CA LEU A 411 3.20 -1.42 3.26
C LEU A 411 3.15 -0.17 4.16
N LEU A 412 1.98 0.43 4.33
CA LEU A 412 1.75 1.57 5.22
C LEU A 412 1.77 1.18 6.72
N MET A 413 1.14 0.06 7.08
CA MET A 413 1.15 -0.46 8.45
C MET A 413 2.57 -0.84 8.92
N ARG A 414 3.40 -1.41 8.05
CA ARG A 414 4.81 -1.74 8.31
C ARG A 414 5.65 -0.56 8.82
N VAL A 415 5.25 0.67 8.52
CA VAL A 415 5.90 1.89 9.02
C VAL A 415 4.96 2.76 9.88
N GLY A 416 3.93 2.16 10.49
CA GLY A 416 3.13 2.79 11.52
C GLY A 416 2.09 3.82 11.04
N TYR A 417 1.57 3.68 9.81
CA TYR A 417 0.33 4.34 9.41
C TYR A 417 -0.88 3.42 9.66
N PRO A 418 -2.07 3.96 9.94
CA PRO A 418 -3.31 3.18 9.94
C PRO A 418 -3.68 2.72 8.51
N PRO A 419 -4.50 1.64 8.36
CA PRO A 419 -5.05 1.23 7.08
C PRO A 419 -5.81 2.38 6.40
N VAL A 420 -5.37 2.78 5.21
CA VAL A 420 -5.93 3.90 4.47
C VAL A 420 -7.20 3.48 3.76
N ILE A 421 -8.22 4.32 3.90
CA ILE A 421 -9.57 4.04 3.40
C ILE A 421 -9.82 4.88 2.13
N VAL A 422 -9.66 4.25 0.97
CA VAL A 422 -10.24 4.74 -0.29
C VAL A 422 -11.76 4.52 -0.19
N ARG A 423 -12.55 5.59 -0.20
CA ARG A 423 -14.00 5.49 0.05
C ARG A 423 -14.76 5.14 -1.23
N LYS A 424 -15.94 4.51 -1.10
CA LYS A 424 -16.80 4.19 -2.25
C LYS A 424 -17.32 5.43 -3.00
N GLN A 425 -17.44 6.56 -2.31
CA GLN A 425 -17.78 7.86 -2.88
C GLN A 425 -16.65 8.38 -3.78
N ASP A 426 -15.40 8.03 -3.48
CA ASP A 426 -14.21 8.47 -4.21
C ASP A 426 -13.93 7.57 -5.45
N ARG A 427 -14.80 6.58 -5.73
CA ARG A 427 -14.63 5.55 -6.78
C ARG A 427 -14.37 6.13 -8.17
N ALA A 428 -15.03 7.22 -8.55
CA ALA A 428 -14.83 7.85 -9.86
C ALA A 428 -13.40 8.40 -9.99
N LEU A 429 -12.96 9.21 -9.03
CA LEU A 429 -11.61 9.77 -8.96
C LEU A 429 -10.53 8.68 -8.88
N TYR A 430 -10.78 7.61 -8.13
CA TYR A 430 -9.88 6.45 -8.04
C TYR A 430 -9.62 5.81 -9.41
N TYR A 431 -10.67 5.58 -10.22
CA TYR A 431 -10.51 5.03 -11.58
C TYR A 431 -9.94 6.05 -12.58
N GLU A 432 -10.33 7.32 -12.47
CA GLU A 432 -9.77 8.43 -13.26
C GLU A 432 -8.24 8.56 -13.06
N TYR A 433 -7.77 8.58 -11.81
CA TYR A 433 -6.35 8.71 -11.51
C TYR A 433 -5.53 7.45 -11.83
N LEU A 434 -6.14 6.25 -11.80
CA LEU A 434 -5.51 5.05 -12.35
C LEU A 434 -5.35 5.15 -13.87
N GLN A 435 -6.36 5.65 -14.59
CA GLN A 435 -6.28 5.84 -16.04
C GLN A 435 -5.24 6.91 -16.44
N LEU A 436 -5.15 8.02 -15.70
CA LEU A 436 -4.11 9.03 -15.90
C LEU A 436 -2.70 8.49 -15.61
N GLY A 437 -2.58 7.51 -14.70
CA GLY A 437 -1.36 6.71 -14.53
C GLY A 437 -0.99 5.92 -15.78
N ASN A 438 -1.98 5.29 -16.43
CA ASN A 438 -1.80 4.56 -17.69
C ASN A 438 -1.45 5.51 -18.87
N GLU A 439 -1.95 6.74 -18.84
CA GLU A 439 -1.54 7.83 -19.75
C GLU A 439 -0.12 8.37 -19.45
N GLY A 440 0.53 7.92 -18.38
CA GLY A 440 1.94 8.23 -18.06
C GLY A 440 2.16 9.25 -16.94
N ASP A 441 1.12 9.78 -16.30
CA ASP A 441 1.25 10.63 -15.11
C ASP A 441 0.60 9.98 -13.88
N VAL A 442 1.40 9.24 -13.10
CA VAL A 442 0.98 8.59 -11.85
C VAL A 442 0.84 9.55 -10.66
N ARG A 443 1.25 10.84 -10.79
CA ARG A 443 1.28 11.78 -9.67
C ARG A 443 -0.11 12.14 -9.11
N PRO A 444 -1.19 12.29 -9.92
CA PRO A 444 -2.55 12.43 -9.40
C PRO A 444 -2.97 11.26 -8.49
N PHE A 445 -2.64 10.01 -8.87
CA PHE A 445 -2.94 8.83 -8.04
C PHE A 445 -2.16 8.85 -6.71
N VAL A 446 -0.88 9.24 -6.75
CA VAL A 446 -0.06 9.42 -5.53
C VAL A 446 -0.64 10.50 -4.61
N ARG A 447 -1.09 11.65 -5.15
CA ARG A 447 -1.74 12.72 -4.37
C ARG A 447 -3.08 12.27 -3.78
N PHE A 448 -3.85 11.48 -4.53
CA PHE A 448 -5.12 10.92 -4.07
C PHE A 448 -4.93 9.96 -2.88
N ILE A 449 -3.96 9.04 -2.96
CA ILE A 449 -3.61 8.17 -1.83
C ILE A 449 -3.07 8.98 -0.65
N ALA A 450 -2.33 10.07 -0.89
CA ALA A 450 -1.91 11.00 0.15
C ALA A 450 -3.09 11.71 0.82
N GLU A 451 -4.10 12.16 0.07
CA GLU A 451 -5.32 12.76 0.62
C GLU A 451 -6.13 11.73 1.43
N CYS A 452 -6.31 10.50 0.93
CA CYS A 452 -6.94 9.41 1.70
C CYS A 452 -6.16 9.09 2.98
N THR A 453 -4.82 9.12 2.93
CA THR A 453 -3.95 8.90 4.10
C THR A 453 -4.15 10.00 5.14
N GLU A 454 -4.10 11.26 4.70
CA GLU A 454 -4.29 12.43 5.57
C GLU A 454 -5.68 12.42 6.22
N ARG A 455 -6.73 12.16 5.43
CA ARG A 455 -8.11 12.05 5.88
C ARG A 455 -8.32 10.92 6.88
N THR A 456 -7.63 9.79 6.70
CA THR A 456 -7.63 8.68 7.68
C THR A 456 -6.95 9.10 8.98
N LEU A 457 -5.77 9.72 8.92
CA LEU A 457 -5.07 10.23 10.10
C LEU A 457 -5.89 11.27 10.87
N ASP A 458 -6.56 12.19 10.18
CA ASP A 458 -7.40 13.22 10.80
C ASP A 458 -8.60 12.61 11.57
N VAL A 459 -9.21 11.54 11.07
CA VAL A 459 -10.28 10.81 11.78
C VAL A 459 -9.74 10.16 13.06
N TYR A 460 -8.57 9.53 13.02
CA TYR A 460 -7.94 8.91 14.20
C TYR A 460 -7.51 9.95 15.25
N LEU A 461 -6.94 11.08 14.83
CA LEU A 461 -6.56 12.17 15.73
C LEU A 461 -7.79 12.84 16.34
N TYR A 462 -8.80 13.18 15.54
CA TYR A 462 -10.04 13.78 16.05
C TYR A 462 -10.73 12.87 17.08
N ALA A 463 -10.87 11.57 16.80
CA ALA A 463 -11.51 10.62 17.72
C ALA A 463 -10.78 10.47 19.06
N THR A 464 -9.45 10.66 19.08
CA THR A 464 -8.62 10.53 20.30
C THR A 464 -8.42 11.86 21.04
N GLU A 465 -8.43 13.00 20.35
CA GLU A 465 -8.39 14.34 20.97
C GLU A 465 -9.76 14.76 21.52
N TYR A 466 -10.85 14.53 20.77
CA TYR A 466 -12.22 14.84 21.23
C TYR A 466 -12.53 14.09 22.54
N ALA A 467 -12.17 12.80 22.61
CA ALA A 467 -12.38 12.01 23.82
C ALA A 467 -11.55 12.49 25.03
N LYS A 468 -10.37 13.08 24.82
CA LYS A 468 -9.60 13.72 25.91
C LYS A 468 -10.30 14.97 26.44
N HIS A 469 -10.81 15.83 25.55
CA HIS A 469 -11.56 17.02 25.94
C HIS A 469 -12.88 16.66 26.64
N GLN A 470 -13.61 15.66 26.15
CA GLN A 470 -14.85 15.21 26.78
C GLN A 470 -14.60 14.63 28.19
N ARG A 471 -13.56 13.79 28.36
CA ARG A 471 -13.12 13.30 29.68
C ARG A 471 -12.76 14.47 30.62
N ALA A 472 -12.02 15.46 30.12
CA ALA A 472 -11.60 16.62 30.90
C ALA A 472 -12.81 17.42 31.43
N LEU A 473 -13.79 17.73 30.58
CA LEU A 473 -15.02 18.43 30.98
C LEU A 473 -15.78 17.64 32.06
N THR A 474 -16.03 16.34 31.85
CA THR A 474 -16.71 15.50 32.86
C THR A 474 -15.93 15.37 34.18
N SER A 475 -14.61 15.59 34.17
CA SER A 475 -13.79 15.61 35.39
C SER A 475 -13.76 16.98 36.09
N GLN A 476 -14.23 18.05 35.46
CA GLN A 476 -14.43 19.35 36.11
C GLN A 476 -15.80 19.40 36.78
N ASP A 477 -16.86 19.00 36.07
CA ASP A 477 -18.24 18.92 36.60
C ASP A 477 -18.33 18.06 37.88
N SER A 478 -17.55 16.97 37.96
CA SER A 478 -17.51 16.10 39.15
C SER A 478 -16.76 16.71 40.34
N ASN A 479 -15.77 17.57 40.11
CA ASN A 479 -15.04 18.25 41.19
C ASN A 479 -15.85 19.42 41.78
N GLU A 480 -16.67 20.11 40.98
CA GLU A 480 -17.57 21.15 41.52
C GLU A 480 -18.70 20.56 42.40
N GLY A 481 -19.07 19.29 42.17
CA GLY A 481 -20.06 18.57 43.00
C GLY A 481 -19.59 18.20 44.42
N GLU A 482 -18.32 17.86 44.62
CA GLU A 482 -17.82 17.42 45.94
C GLU A 482 -17.57 18.57 46.93
N VAL A 483 -17.35 19.80 46.46
CA VAL A 483 -17.08 20.97 47.33
C VAL A 483 -18.35 21.44 48.06
N ALA A 484 -19.55 21.04 47.60
CA ALA A 484 -20.83 21.50 48.15
C ALA A 484 -21.28 20.81 49.46
N PHE A 485 -20.52 19.84 49.99
CA PHE A 485 -20.92 19.02 51.16
C PHE A 485 -19.91 19.00 52.32
N VAL A 486 -19.09 20.06 52.48
CA VAL A 486 -18.23 20.25 53.67
C VAL A 486 -18.31 21.69 54.21
N SER A 487 -19.43 22.01 54.90
CA SER A 487 -19.58 23.21 55.74
C SER A 487 -20.62 23.00 56.84
#